data_AF-A0A848UUG7-F1
#
_entry.id   AF-A0A848UUG7-F1
#
_cell.length_a   1.000
_cell.length_b   1.000
_cell.length_c   1.000
_cell.angle_alpha   90.00
_cell.angle_beta   90.00
_cell.angle_gamma   90.00
#
_symmetry.space_group_name_H-M   'P 1'
#
loop_
_entity.id
_entity.type
_entity.pdbx_description
1 polymer ?
#
loop_
_entity_poly.entity_id
_entity_poly.type
_entity_poly.pdbx_seq_one_letter_code
_entity_poly.pdbx_strand_id
1 'polypeptide(L)' 'MSRKNADKIPDVIEMFDGESTLIVSQCDDCLENGSHFNFVVQENSLKYELNQPAADANGILIGNKLIQFAVNR' A
#
# COMPACT_ATOMS: atom_id res chain seq x y z
N MET A 1 5.01 16.63 -4.38
CA MET A 1 4.82 16.38 -2.93
C MET A 1 6.01 15.55 -2.44
N SER A 2 6.27 15.53 -1.14
CA SER A 2 7.59 15.17 -0.59
C SER A 2 7.88 13.66 -0.66
N ARG A 3 8.90 13.25 -1.42
CA ARG A 3 9.47 11.87 -1.46
C ARG A 3 9.77 11.26 -0.08
N LYS A 4 9.94 12.10 0.96
CA LYS A 4 10.30 11.72 2.34
C LYS A 4 9.45 10.65 3.03
N ASN A 5 8.24 10.36 2.55
CA ASN A 5 7.39 9.34 3.16
C ASN A 5 7.57 7.96 2.51
N ALA A 6 7.85 7.90 1.21
CA ALA A 6 8.08 6.64 0.50
C ALA A 6 9.36 5.96 0.98
N ASP A 7 10.42 6.76 1.19
CA ASP A 7 11.72 6.31 1.67
C ASP A 7 11.69 5.64 3.05
N LYS A 8 10.60 5.82 3.82
CA LYS A 8 10.43 5.24 5.16
C LYS A 8 9.65 3.92 5.15
N ILE A 9 9.00 3.58 4.04
CA ILE A 9 8.22 2.33 3.95
C ILE A 9 9.10 1.10 4.19
N PRO A 10 10.34 1.01 3.67
CA PRO A 10 11.23 -0.12 3.96
C PRO A 10 11.52 -0.27 5.45
N ASP A 11 11.82 0.83 6.15
CA ASP A 11 12.05 0.82 7.61
C ASP A 11 10.81 0.32 8.36
N VAL A 12 9.61 0.75 7.95
CA VAL A 12 8.35 0.29 8.55
C VAL A 12 8.12 -1.20 8.28
N ILE A 13 8.45 -1.70 7.09
CA ILE A 13 8.35 -3.13 6.78
C ILE A 13 9.27 -3.94 7.70
N GLU A 14 10.52 -3.50 7.87
CA GLU A 14 11.49 -4.17 8.75
C GLU A 14 11.02 -4.20 10.21
N MET A 15 10.36 -3.14 10.69
CA MET A 15 9.81 -3.08 12.05
C MET A 15 8.75 -4.15 12.34
N PHE A 16 8.07 -4.67 11.32
CA PHE A 16 6.99 -5.65 11.45
C PHE A 16 7.31 -6.98 10.75
N ASP A 17 8.60 -7.26 10.50
CA ASP A 17 9.00 -8.51 9.86
C ASP A 17 8.52 -9.74 10.66
N GLY A 18 7.97 -10.72 9.94
CA GLY A 18 7.35 -11.91 10.52
C GLY A 18 5.95 -11.71 11.10
N GLU A 19 5.41 -10.50 11.12
CA GLU A 19 4.03 -10.21 11.52
C GLU A 19 3.11 -9.98 10.31
N SER A 20 1.87 -10.48 10.39
CA SER A 20 0.84 -10.20 9.38
C SER A 20 0.28 -8.79 9.56
N THR A 21 1.03 -7.78 9.08
CA THR A 21 0.74 -6.36 9.31
C THR A 21 0.36 -5.62 8.01
N LEU A 22 -0.85 -5.06 7.98
CA LEU A 22 -1.32 -4.23 6.85
C LEU A 22 -0.78 -2.79 6.94
N ILE A 23 0.23 -2.49 6.13
CA ILE A 23 0.72 -1.13 5.90
C ILE A 23 -0.18 -0.37 4.93
N VAL A 24 -0.79 0.72 5.42
CA VAL A 24 -1.61 1.67 4.65
C VAL A 24 -0.88 3.00 4.55
N SER A 25 -0.87 3.60 3.35
CA SER A 25 -0.07 4.76 3.03
C SER A 25 -0.83 5.81 2.22
N GLN A 26 -0.26 7.00 2.12
CA GLN A 26 -0.72 8.06 1.22
C GLN A 26 0.53 8.83 0.73
N CYS A 27 1.21 8.27 -0.26
CA CYS A 27 2.33 8.94 -0.90
C CYS A 27 2.56 8.47 -2.33
N ASP A 28 3.27 9.28 -3.11
CA ASP A 28 3.79 8.86 -4.41
C ASP A 28 4.82 7.74 -4.18
N ASP A 29 4.81 6.71 -5.02
CA ASP A 29 5.76 5.58 -5.00
C ASP A 29 5.73 4.69 -3.74
N CYS A 30 4.77 4.89 -2.82
CA CYS A 30 4.64 4.09 -1.59
C CYS A 30 4.43 2.58 -1.87
N LEU A 31 3.64 2.23 -2.90
CA LEU A 31 3.42 0.83 -3.28
C LEU A 31 4.68 0.17 -3.83
N GLU A 32 5.50 0.92 -4.60
CA GLU A 32 6.77 0.43 -5.16
C GLU A 32 7.78 0.14 -4.04
N ASN A 33 7.68 0.86 -2.93
CA ASN A 33 8.50 0.66 -1.74
C ASN A 33 7.94 -0.40 -0.78
N GLY A 34 6.86 -1.10 -1.16
CA GLY A 34 6.35 -2.29 -0.46
C GLY A 34 5.14 -2.05 0.43
N SER A 35 4.51 -0.87 0.42
CA SER A 35 3.23 -0.71 1.10
C SER A 35 2.14 -1.53 0.38
N HIS A 36 1.17 -2.03 1.14
CA HIS A 36 0.11 -2.90 0.60
C HIS A 36 -1.04 -2.10 -0.01
N PHE A 37 -1.31 -0.95 0.59
CA PHE A 37 -2.48 -0.12 0.32
C PHE A 37 -2.02 1.34 0.25
N ASN A 38 -2.38 2.04 -0.81
CA ASN A 38 -2.01 3.45 -0.99
C ASN A 38 -3.25 4.28 -1.36
N PHE A 39 -3.56 5.28 -0.56
CA PHE A 39 -4.63 6.22 -0.88
C PHE A 39 -4.17 7.23 -1.92
N VAL A 40 -5.04 7.49 -2.89
CA VAL A 40 -4.83 8.47 -3.95
C VAL A 40 -6.07 9.34 -4.12
N VAL A 41 -5.88 10.61 -4.43
CA VAL A 41 -6.98 11.49 -4.83
C VAL A 41 -7.05 11.50 -6.35
N GLN A 42 -8.18 11.07 -6.91
CA GLN A 42 -8.44 11.09 -8.35
C GLN A 42 -9.84 11.66 -8.60
N GLU A 43 -9.95 12.61 -9.53
CA GLU A 43 -11.24 13.25 -9.89
C GLU A 43 -11.98 13.82 -8.67
N ASN A 44 -11.25 14.41 -7.73
CA ASN A 44 -11.78 14.98 -6.49
C ASN A 44 -12.48 13.93 -5.58
N SER A 45 -12.13 12.65 -5.72
CA SER A 45 -12.57 11.55 -4.86
C SER A 45 -11.37 10.80 -4.27
N LEU A 46 -11.51 10.32 -3.03
CA LEU A 46 -10.53 9.45 -2.39
C LEU A 46 -10.69 8.03 -2.95
N LYS A 47 -9.65 7.55 -3.60
CA LYS A 47 -9.54 6.18 -4.13
C LYS A 47 -8.31 5.51 -3.53
N TYR A 48 -8.04 4.27 -3.92
CA TYR A 48 -6.87 3.55 -3.45
C TYR A 48 -6.33 2.58 -4.47
N GLU A 49 -5.06 2.28 -4.31
CA GLU A 49 -4.29 1.33 -5.09
C GLU A 49 -3.82 0.20 -4.16
N LEU A 50 -3.59 -0.97 -4.74
CA LEU A 50 -3.15 -2.16 -4.01
C LEU A 50 -1.85 -2.71 -4.59
N ASN A 51 -0.94 -3.12 -3.70
CA ASN A 51 0.17 -4.01 -4.03
C ASN A 51 -0.16 -5.40 -3.51
N GLN A 52 -0.93 -6.15 -4.31
CA GLN A 52 -1.34 -7.51 -3.95
C GLN A 52 -0.15 -8.46 -3.75
N PRO A 53 0.91 -8.45 -4.59
CA PRO A 53 2.10 -9.25 -4.32
C PRO A 53 2.75 -8.99 -2.95
N ALA A 54 2.83 -7.73 -2.51
CA ALA A 54 3.35 -7.41 -1.18
C ALA A 54 2.43 -7.94 -0.07
N ALA A 55 1.11 -7.87 -0.27
CA ALA A 55 0.14 -8.35 0.72
C ALA A 55 0.23 -9.87 0.86
N ASP A 56 0.31 -10.58 -0.26
CA ASP A 56 0.45 -12.03 -0.29
C ASP A 56 1.77 -12.48 0.38
N ALA A 57 2.88 -11.74 0.13
CA ALA A 57 4.17 -12.01 0.77
C ALA A 57 4.13 -11.88 2.30
N ASN A 58 3.29 -10.99 2.83
CA ASN A 58 3.08 -10.79 4.27
C ASN A 58 1.92 -11.62 4.85
N GLY A 59 1.42 -12.60 4.09
CA GLY A 59 0.35 -13.50 4.54
C GLY A 59 -1.02 -12.83 4.65
N ILE A 60 -1.22 -11.68 3.99
CA ILE A 60 -2.45 -10.89 4.02
C ILE A 60 -3.32 -11.24 2.82
N LEU A 61 -4.41 -11.96 3.06
CA LEU A 61 -5.41 -12.27 2.04
C LEU A 61 -6.38 -11.09 1.86
N ILE A 62 -6.22 -10.33 0.79
CA ILE A 62 -7.12 -9.23 0.46
C ILE A 62 -8.42 -9.78 -0.17
N GLY A 63 -9.56 -9.45 0.43
CA GLY A 63 -10.86 -9.89 -0.07
C GLY A 63 -11.23 -9.29 -1.43
N ASN A 64 -11.91 -10.08 -2.27
CA ASN A 64 -12.27 -9.71 -3.65
C ASN A 64 -12.98 -8.35 -3.80
N LYS A 65 -13.79 -7.94 -2.82
CA LYS A 65 -14.47 -6.65 -2.85
C LYS A 65 -13.50 -5.47 -2.81
N LEU A 66 -12.40 -5.57 -2.06
CA LEU A 66 -11.38 -4.53 -2.00
C LEU A 66 -10.60 -4.47 -3.31
N ILE A 67 -10.27 -5.62 -3.89
CA ILE A 67 -9.60 -5.71 -5.20
C ILE A 67 -10.45 -5.06 -6.29
N GLN A 68 -11.76 -5.32 -6.30
CA GLN A 68 -12.69 -4.76 -7.31
C GLN A 68 -12.83 -3.24 -7.26
N PHE A 69 -12.60 -2.61 -6.10
CA PHE A 69 -12.72 -1.17 -5.91
C PHE A 69 -11.37 -0.43 -5.97
N ALA A 70 -10.26 -1.17 -6.02
CA ALA A 70 -8.95 -0.57 -6.23
C ALA A 70 -8.86 0.02 -7.64
N VAL A 71 -8.14 1.12 -7.77
CA VAL A 71 -7.80 1.70 -9.07
C VAL A 71 -6.41 1.24 -9.49
N ASN A 72 -6.25 1.03 -10.80
CA ASN A 72 -4.95 0.80 -11.43
C ASN A 72 -4.53 2.10 -12.12
N ARG A 73 -3.27 2.51 -11.91
CA ARG A 73 -2.63 3.59 -12.67
C ARG A 73 -1.85 3.04 -13.86
#